data_AF-A0A0B2Q3X9-F1
#
_entry.id   AF-A0A0B2Q3X9-F1
#
_cell.length_a   1.000
_cell.length_b   1.000
_cell.length_c   1.000
_cell.angle_alpha   90.00
_cell.angle_beta   90.00
_cell.angle_gamma   90.00
#
_symmetry.space_group_name_H-M   'P 1'
#
loop_
_entity.id
_entity.type
_entity.pdbx_description
1 polymer ?
#
loop_
_entity_poly.entity_id
_entity_poly.type
_entity_poly.pdbx_seq_one_letter_code
_entity_poly.pdbx_strand_id
1 'polypeptide(L)'
;MPPIRWSNISYYENQVLPLLLKHKVIQLNRTNARLANNGLPGGIQKLRCRVNFNALRFTTQIGELGRRMVKVLREKRLVLALHLRYEMDMLAFSGCAHDCYSKEKEELTRMR
;
A
#
# COMPACT_ATOMS: atom_id res chain seq x y z
N MET A 1 15.94 7.17 -18.03
CA MET A 1 16.09 6.05 -17.08
C MET A 1 14.81 5.92 -16.27
N PRO A 2 14.16 4.75 -16.21
CA PRO A 2 12.96 4.58 -15.40
C PRO A 2 13.31 4.73 -13.91
N PRO A 3 12.39 5.22 -13.07
CA PRO A 3 12.69 5.38 -11.66
C PRO A 3 12.97 4.05 -10.99
N ILE A 4 13.97 4.04 -10.12
CA ILE A 4 14.33 2.89 -9.30
C ILE A 4 13.16 2.62 -8.34
N ARG A 5 12.76 1.35 -8.18
CA ARG A 5 11.72 0.99 -7.21
C ARG A 5 12.20 1.34 -5.80
N TRP A 6 11.32 1.95 -5.01
CA TRP A 6 11.60 2.34 -3.62
C TRP A 6 12.77 3.32 -3.50
N SER A 7 12.91 4.22 -4.47
CA SER A 7 13.84 5.34 -4.40
C SER A 7 13.67 6.15 -3.11
N ASN A 8 14.79 6.54 -2.52
CA ASN A 8 14.84 7.46 -1.39
C ASN A 8 14.49 8.90 -1.82
N ILE A 9 14.37 9.81 -0.85
CA ILE A 9 14.08 11.22 -1.12
C ILE A 9 15.12 11.86 -2.05
N SER A 10 16.42 11.57 -1.84
CA SER A 10 17.48 12.22 -2.61
C SER A 10 17.42 11.90 -4.11
N TYR A 11 16.90 10.74 -4.52
CA TYR A 11 16.61 10.46 -5.92
C TYR A 11 15.60 11.44 -6.51
N TYR A 12 14.53 11.75 -5.78
CA TYR A 12 13.50 12.68 -6.25
C TYR A 12 14.03 14.11 -6.28
N GLU A 13 14.79 14.53 -5.27
CA GLU A 13 15.36 15.87 -5.19
C GLU A 13 16.46 16.10 -6.23
N ASN A 14 17.36 15.13 -6.42
CA ASN A 14 18.55 15.33 -7.25
C ASN A 14 18.37 14.88 -8.71
N GLN A 15 17.43 13.96 -9.00
CA GLN A 15 17.21 13.47 -10.36
C GLN A 15 15.86 13.87 -10.92
N VAL A 16 14.77 13.69 -10.17
CA VAL A 16 13.41 13.92 -10.70
C VAL A 16 13.07 15.40 -10.75
N LEU A 17 13.38 16.16 -9.70
CA LEU A 17 13.06 17.58 -9.61
C LEU A 17 13.75 18.43 -10.69
N PRO A 18 15.05 18.27 -11.00
CA PRO A 18 15.67 19.03 -12.09
C PRO A 18 15.03 18.74 -13.46
N LEU A 19 14.68 17.48 -13.72
CA LEU A 19 13.98 17.09 -14.95
C LEU A 19 12.59 17.70 -15.03
N LEU A 20 11.84 17.70 -13.92
CA LEU A 20 10.52 18.34 -13.83
C LEU A 20 10.62 19.85 -14.06
N LEU A 21 11.60 20.52 -13.47
CA LEU A 21 11.81 21.96 -13.65
C LEU A 21 12.17 22.31 -15.10
N LYS A 22 12.95 21.47 -15.78
CA LYS A 22 13.34 21.63 -17.19
C LYS A 22 12.19 21.35 -18.15
N HIS A 23 11.50 20.22 -18.00
CA HIS A 23 10.52 19.72 -18.97
C HIS A 23 9.06 20.05 -18.62
N LYS A 24 8.79 20.56 -17.41
CA LYS A 24 7.47 20.92 -16.84
C LYS A 24 6.51 19.74 -16.63
N VAL A 25 6.60 18.71 -17.46
CA VAL A 25 5.83 17.47 -17.38
C VAL A 25 6.80 16.30 -17.47
N ILE A 26 6.60 15.31 -16.61
CA ILE A 26 7.34 14.05 -16.64
C ILE A 26 6.35 12.89 -16.61
N GLN A 27 6.61 11.87 -17.41
CA GLN A 27 5.88 10.61 -17.38
C GLN A 27 6.73 9.55 -16.68
N LEU A 28 6.18 8.95 -15.63
CA LEU A 28 6.83 7.83 -14.95
C LEU A 28 6.31 6.52 -15.55
N ASN A 29 7.11 5.89 -16.41
CA ASN A 29 6.70 4.70 -17.18
C ASN A 29 6.39 3.46 -16.32
N ARG A 30 6.83 3.42 -15.05
CA ARG A 30 6.49 2.35 -14.11
C ARG A 30 5.70 2.92 -12.94
N THR A 31 4.50 2.41 -12.70
CA THR A 31 3.61 2.85 -11.60
C THR A 31 4.15 2.51 -10.21
N ASN A 32 5.12 1.60 -10.11
CA ASN A 32 5.81 1.26 -8.86
C ASN A 32 7.08 2.08 -8.59
N ALA A 33 7.31 3.13 -9.39
CA ALA A 33 8.26 4.22 -9.13
C ALA A 33 7.83 5.10 -7.93
N ARG A 34 7.48 4.46 -6.82
CA ARG A 34 6.98 5.12 -5.62
C ARG A 34 8.13 5.45 -4.68
N LEU A 35 7.96 6.55 -3.95
CA LEU A 35 8.83 6.92 -2.84
C LEU A 35 8.91 5.75 -1.85
N ALA A 36 10.12 5.48 -1.34
CA ALA A 36 10.37 4.45 -0.35
C ALA A 36 9.32 4.45 0.78
N ASN A 37 8.91 3.27 1.23
CA ASN A 37 7.95 3.16 2.32
C ASN A 37 8.58 3.53 3.68
N ASN A 38 9.83 3.11 3.88
CA ASN A 38 10.59 3.27 5.12
C ASN A 38 11.70 4.31 4.95
N GLY A 39 12.26 4.81 6.05
CA GLY A 39 13.38 5.76 6.04
C GLY A 39 13.01 7.17 5.62
N LEU A 40 11.72 7.52 5.60
CA LEU A 40 11.27 8.89 5.35
C LEU A 40 11.24 9.71 6.63
N PRO A 41 11.51 11.03 6.56
CA PRO A 41 11.25 11.94 7.67
C PRO A 41 9.78 11.85 8.12
N GLY A 42 9.55 11.87 9.42
CA GLY A 42 8.21 11.67 9.99
C GLY A 42 7.16 12.66 9.47
N GLY A 43 7.55 13.91 9.18
CA GLY A 43 6.67 14.90 8.57
C GLY A 43 6.20 14.51 7.17
N ILE A 44 7.11 14.01 6.33
CA ILE A 44 6.79 13.54 4.97
C ILE A 44 5.90 12.30 5.03
N GLN A 45 6.18 11.36 5.94
CA GLN A 45 5.33 10.18 6.12
C GLN A 45 3.89 10.57 6.51
N LYS A 46 3.74 11.47 7.49
CA LYS A 46 2.42 11.97 7.93
C LYS A 46 1.68 12.67 6.81
N LEU A 47 2.37 13.54 6.05
CA LEU A 47 1.80 14.23 4.91
C LEU A 47 1.33 13.24 3.84
N ARG A 48 2.17 12.27 3.47
CA ARG A 48 1.82 11.20 2.51
C ARG A 48 0.57 10.44 2.93
N CYS A 49 0.50 10.01 4.19
CA CYS A 49 -0.69 9.32 4.72
C CYS A 49 -1.93 10.20 4.64
N ARG A 50 -1.84 11.47 5.05
CA ARG A 50 -2.97 12.41 5.03
C ARG A 50 -3.47 12.68 3.62
N VAL A 51 -2.56 12.92 2.67
CA VAL A 51 -2.92 13.15 1.25
C VAL A 51 -3.58 11.92 0.67
N ASN A 52 -2.97 10.73 0.83
CA ASN A 52 -3.54 9.48 0.29
C ASN A 52 -4.91 9.18 0.88
N PHE A 53 -5.10 9.38 2.19
CA PHE A 53 -6.40 9.16 2.85
C PHE A 53 -7.51 10.07 2.31
N ASN A 54 -7.18 11.32 2.00
CA ASN A 54 -8.16 12.29 1.48
C ASN A 54 -8.39 12.14 -0.02
N ALA A 55 -7.36 11.79 -0.80
CA ALA A 55 -7.46 11.65 -2.25
C ALA A 55 -8.11 10.31 -2.66
N LEU A 56 -7.81 9.22 -1.96
CA LEU A 56 -8.34 7.89 -2.26
C LEU A 56 -9.70 7.70 -1.58
N ARG A 57 -10.74 8.20 -2.24
CA ARG A 57 -12.13 8.06 -1.79
C ARG A 57 -12.85 7.04 -2.65
N PHE A 58 -13.70 6.23 -2.02
CA PHE A 58 -14.65 5.40 -2.76
C PHE A 58 -15.60 6.28 -3.58
N THR A 59 -16.09 5.75 -4.70
CA THR A 59 -17.19 6.38 -5.42
C THR A 59 -18.40 6.51 -4.51
N THR A 60 -19.26 7.49 -4.79
CA THR A 60 -20.46 7.75 -3.98
C THR A 60 -21.29 6.49 -3.79
N GLN A 61 -21.49 5.71 -4.86
CA GLN A 61 -22.25 4.46 -4.85
C GLN A 61 -21.67 3.41 -3.88
N ILE A 62 -20.36 3.16 -3.93
CA ILE A 62 -19.69 2.21 -3.03
C ILE A 62 -19.75 2.71 -1.59
N GLY A 63 -19.52 4.01 -1.37
CA GLY A 63 -19.58 4.61 -0.04
C GLY A 63 -20.98 4.54 0.58
N GLU A 64 -22.03 4.77 -0.20
CA GLU A 64 -23.42 4.65 0.25
C GLU A 64 -23.80 3.21 0.57
N LEU A 65 -23.40 2.27 -0.29
CA LEU A 65 -23.62 0.85 -0.03
C LEU A 65 -22.97 0.43 1.29
N GLY A 66 -21.69 0.78 1.50
CA GLY A 66 -20.98 0.50 2.73
C GLY A 66 -21.66 1.11 3.97
N ARG A 67 -22.12 2.37 3.88
CA ARG A 67 -22.86 3.02 4.98
C ARG A 67 -24.18 2.31 5.29
N ARG A 68 -24.95 1.90 4.27
CA ARG A 68 -26.18 1.14 4.46
C ARG A 68 -25.92 -0.20 5.14
N MET A 69 -24.91 -0.94 4.69
CA MET A 69 -24.53 -2.22 5.31
C MET A 69 -24.17 -2.05 6.79
N VAL A 70 -23.31 -1.08 7.11
CA VAL A 70 -22.93 -0.81 8.51
C VAL A 70 -24.13 -0.40 9.36
N LYS A 71 -25.05 0.40 8.82
CA LYS A 71 -26.28 0.79 9.52
C LYS A 71 -27.11 -0.44 9.91
N VAL A 72 -27.43 -1.30 8.95
CA VAL A 72 -28.22 -2.54 9.19
C VAL A 72 -27.54 -3.47 10.18
N LEU A 73 -26.21 -3.61 10.09
CA LEU A 73 -25.43 -4.46 10.98
C LEU A 73 -25.47 -3.96 12.44
N ARG A 74 -25.33 -2.65 12.64
CA ARG A 74 -25.33 -2.02 13.98
C ARG A 74 -26.70 -1.93 14.63
N GLU A 75 -27.78 -1.92 13.84
CA GLU A 75 -29.16 -1.95 14.37
C GLU A 75 -29.47 -3.26 15.12
N LYS A 76 -28.78 -4.36 14.77
CA LYS A 76 -29.03 -5.66 15.39
C LYS A 76 -28.24 -5.85 16.68
N ARG A 77 -26.91 -5.65 16.64
CA ARG A 77 -25.97 -5.87 17.76
C ARG A 77 -24.64 -5.13 17.53
N LEU A 78 -23.77 -5.19 18.55
CA LEU A 78 -22.34 -4.87 18.40
C LEU A 78 -21.70 -5.75 17.32
N VAL A 79 -20.84 -5.16 16.50
CA VAL A 79 -20.19 -5.81 15.35
C VAL A 79 -18.68 -5.64 15.43
N LEU A 80 -17.96 -6.74 15.21
CA LEU A 80 -16.52 -6.78 15.01
C LEU A 80 -16.22 -6.95 13.52
N ALA A 81 -15.32 -6.12 12.96
CA ALA A 81 -14.85 -6.26 11.60
C ALA A 81 -13.41 -6.77 11.59
N LEU A 82 -13.18 -7.91 10.95
CA LEU A 82 -11.86 -8.53 10.79
C LEU A 82 -11.53 -8.61 9.30
N HIS A 83 -10.39 -8.03 8.91
CA HIS A 83 -9.83 -8.20 7.58
C HIS A 83 -8.72 -9.24 7.64
N LEU A 84 -9.04 -10.44 7.15
CA LEU A 84 -8.11 -11.56 7.10
C LEU A 84 -7.59 -11.71 5.67
N ARG A 85 -6.26 -11.66 5.52
CA ARG A 85 -5.58 -11.69 4.23
C ARG A 85 -4.65 -12.92 4.22
N TYR A 86 -5.10 -14.00 3.60
CA TYR A 86 -4.47 -15.33 3.62
C TYR A 86 -3.81 -15.73 2.29
N GLU A 87 -3.52 -14.76 1.43
CA GLU A 87 -2.81 -15.00 0.19
C GLU A 87 -1.38 -15.52 0.47
N MET A 88 -0.90 -16.43 -0.37
CA MET A 88 0.38 -17.12 -0.20
C MET A 88 1.57 -16.16 -0.09
N ASP A 89 1.52 -15.01 -0.77
CA ASP A 89 2.55 -13.96 -0.66
C ASP A 89 2.59 -13.38 0.76
N MET A 90 1.43 -13.08 1.35
CA MET A 90 1.33 -12.56 2.71
C MET A 90 1.79 -13.58 3.76
N LEU A 91 1.42 -14.85 3.57
CA LEU A 91 1.88 -15.94 4.43
C LEU A 91 3.41 -16.10 4.35
N ALA A 92 3.97 -16.15 3.15
CA ALA A 92 5.42 -16.23 2.93
C ALA A 92 6.17 -15.05 3.57
N PHE A 93 5.67 -13.82 3.42
CA PHE A 93 6.28 -12.63 4.02
C PHE A 93 6.20 -12.61 5.55
N SER A 94 5.16 -13.19 6.14
CA SER A 94 5.03 -13.28 7.60
C SER A 94 6.09 -14.19 8.23
N GLY A 95 6.63 -15.15 7.46
CA GLY A 95 7.53 -16.18 7.96
C GLY A 95 6.86 -17.17 8.92
N CYS A 96 5.54 -17.12 9.08
CA CYS A 96 4.79 -18.07 9.89
C CYS A 96 4.65 -19.40 9.14
N ALA A 97 5.09 -20.48 9.76
CA ALA A 97 4.91 -21.85 9.27
C ALA A 97 4.18 -22.73 10.31
N HIS A 98 3.38 -22.11 11.18
CA HIS A 98 2.58 -22.83 12.17
C HIS A 98 1.57 -23.71 11.43
N ASP A 99 1.47 -24.97 11.87
CA ASP A 99 0.64 -26.02 11.25
C ASP A 99 0.91 -26.32 9.76
N CYS A 100 2.02 -25.83 9.20
CA CYS A 100 2.43 -26.18 7.85
C CYS A 100 3.12 -27.55 7.81
N TYR A 101 2.77 -28.37 6.81
CA TYR A 101 3.56 -29.54 6.47
C TYR A 101 4.92 -29.14 5.89
N SER A 102 5.89 -30.07 5.89
CA SER A 102 7.25 -29.79 5.38
C SER A 102 7.27 -29.22 3.96
N LYS A 103 6.38 -29.72 3.08
CA LYS A 103 6.24 -29.23 1.70
C LYS A 103 5.72 -27.80 1.64
N GLU A 104 4.68 -27.48 2.41
CA GLU A 104 4.10 -26.12 2.44
C GLU A 104 5.11 -25.11 3.00
N LYS A 105 5.88 -25.52 4.02
CA LYS A 105 6.95 -24.69 4.57
C LYS A 105 8.04 -24.40 3.54
N GLU A 106 8.42 -25.39 2.74
CA GLU A 106 9.40 -25.23 1.66
C GLU A 106 8.86 -24.31 0.55
N GLU A 107 7.60 -24.48 0.16
CA GLU A 107 6.92 -23.62 -0.81
C GLU A 107 6.87 -22.16 -0.35
N LEU A 108 6.44 -21.90 0.90
CA LEU A 108 6.41 -20.55 1.48
C LEU A 108 7.81 -19.95 1.58
N THR A 109 8.81 -20.75 1.95
CA THR A 109 10.22 -20.30 2.03
C THR A 109 10.74 -19.88 0.66
N ARG A 110 10.38 -20.60 -0.41
CA ARG A 110 10.77 -20.26 -1.79
C ARG A 110 10.13 -18.96 -2.29
N MET A 111 8.99 -18.56 -1.73
CA MET A 111 8.25 -17.37 -2.14
C MET A 111 8.68 -16.07 -1.42
N ARG A 112 9.52 -16.18 -0.38
CA ARG A 112 10.03 -15.05 0.40
C ARG A 112 11.23 -14.38 -0.29
#